data_AF-A0A821DGP0-F1
#
_entry.id   AF-A0A821DGP0-F1
#
_cell.length_a   1.000
_cell.length_b   1.000
_cell.length_c   1.000
_cell.angle_alpha   90.00
_cell.angle_beta   90.00
_cell.angle_gamma   90.00
#
_symmetry.space_group_name_H-M   'P 1'
#
loop_
_entity.id
_entity.type
_entity.pdbx_description
1 polymer ?
#
loop_
_entity_poly.entity_id
_entity_poly.type
_entity_poly.pdbx_seq_one_letter_code
_entity_poly.pdbx_strand_id
1 'polypeptide(L)'
;MASSMKWSVPETIDIAKHKSQQEFVVISWNVLHMIHEINYVYDSSPVINRYSINNDFSNEKIRLNDITKTLSELLIKHSTMECFICLQEVPGDLLPMLHEMFDSHANSILACKPVMHIQTYSRKPRIRVRQGSSVYNDSNESLVTIHYNPKIISIEKALGLEHEKKSVLYNDQVLWTPCPTDAGKGALTVTTISGLSV
;
A
#
# COMPACT_ATOMS: atom_id res chain seq x y z
N MET A 1 3.14 29.00 -62.02
CA MET A 1 2.50 27.84 -61.37
C MET A 1 3.28 27.52 -60.11
N ALA A 2 2.73 27.85 -58.94
CA ALA A 2 3.26 27.47 -57.64
C ALA A 2 2.09 26.85 -56.87
N SER A 3 2.21 25.56 -56.56
CA SER A 3 1.20 24.76 -55.87
C SER A 3 1.17 25.15 -54.39
N SER A 4 0.08 25.79 -53.96
CA SER A 4 -0.20 26.08 -52.55
C SER A 4 -0.63 24.78 -51.86
N MET A 5 0.32 24.10 -51.21
CA MET A 5 0.02 23.00 -50.29
C MET A 5 -0.75 23.53 -49.09
N LYS A 6 -2.02 23.10 -48.97
CA LYS A 6 -2.85 23.28 -47.78
C LYS A 6 -2.29 22.40 -46.66
N TRP A 7 -1.85 23.01 -45.58
CA TRP A 7 -1.61 22.32 -44.32
C TRP A 7 -2.97 22.12 -43.63
N SER A 8 -3.50 20.90 -43.66
CA SER A 8 -4.60 20.51 -42.78
C SER A 8 -4.01 20.24 -41.39
N VAL A 9 -4.49 20.97 -40.39
CA VAL A 9 -4.25 20.67 -38.98
C VAL A 9 -4.74 19.24 -38.73
N PRO A 10 -3.92 18.32 -38.18
CA PRO A 10 -4.40 17.00 -37.82
C PRO A 10 -5.57 17.15 -36.86
N GLU A 11 -6.67 16.47 -37.18
CA GLU A 11 -7.84 16.34 -36.32
C GLU A 11 -7.38 16.09 -34.89
N THR A 12 -7.77 16.97 -33.97
CA THR A 12 -7.76 16.71 -32.55
C THR A 12 -8.40 15.35 -32.35
N ILE A 13 -7.58 14.34 -32.00
CA ILE A 13 -8.07 13.02 -31.64
C ILE A 13 -8.97 13.25 -30.44
N ASP A 14 -10.27 13.12 -30.69
CA ASP A 14 -11.32 13.25 -29.71
C ASP A 14 -11.29 11.98 -28.84
N ILE A 15 -10.39 11.96 -27.83
CA ILE A 15 -10.22 10.84 -26.87
C ILE A 15 -11.46 10.72 -25.93
N ALA A 16 -12.54 11.46 -26.20
CA ALA A 16 -13.71 11.53 -25.33
C ALA A 16 -14.75 10.40 -25.53
N LYS A 17 -14.46 9.32 -26.28
CA LYS A 17 -15.49 8.32 -26.64
C LYS A 17 -15.34 6.89 -26.13
N HIS A 18 -14.41 6.61 -25.21
CA HIS A 18 -14.47 5.40 -24.40
C HIS A 18 -13.97 5.68 -22.98
N LYS A 19 -14.75 6.41 -22.18
CA LYS A 19 -14.69 6.22 -20.72
C LYS A 19 -15.30 4.85 -20.42
N SER A 20 -14.56 3.77 -20.67
CA SER A 20 -14.84 2.53 -19.99
C SER A 20 -14.78 2.86 -18.49
N GLN A 21 -15.84 2.52 -17.74
CA GLN A 21 -15.76 2.58 -16.29
C GLN A 21 -14.59 1.67 -15.88
N GLN A 22 -13.48 2.29 -15.48
CA GLN A 22 -12.34 1.56 -14.97
C GLN A 22 -12.69 1.14 -13.56
N GLU A 23 -13.07 -0.12 -13.40
CA GLU A 23 -13.31 -0.70 -12.09
C GLU A 23 -11.98 -0.82 -11.34
N PHE A 24 -12.00 -0.42 -10.08
CA PHE A 24 -10.88 -0.52 -9.15
C PHE A 24 -11.38 -1.06 -7.81
N VAL A 25 -10.46 -1.61 -7.03
CA VAL A 25 -10.74 -2.18 -5.71
C VAL A 25 -9.99 -1.36 -4.66
N VAL A 26 -10.69 -1.00 -3.58
CA VAL A 26 -10.08 -0.38 -2.40
C VAL A 26 -10.34 -1.28 -1.20
N ILE A 27 -9.28 -1.66 -0.52
CA ILE A 27 -9.31 -2.46 0.71
C ILE A 27 -8.69 -1.61 1.81
N SER A 28 -9.39 -1.45 2.93
CA SER A 28 -8.84 -0.79 4.11
C SER A 28 -8.74 -1.79 5.24
N TRP A 29 -7.59 -1.85 5.92
CA TRP A 29 -7.36 -2.75 7.02
C TRP A 29 -6.46 -2.13 8.10
N ASN A 30 -7.01 -1.97 9.31
CA ASN A 30 -6.22 -1.74 10.51
C ASN A 30 -5.57 -3.07 10.94
N VAL A 31 -4.25 -3.18 10.78
CA VAL A 31 -3.51 -4.42 11.06
C VAL A 31 -3.18 -4.60 12.54
N LEU A 32 -3.68 -3.72 13.42
CA LEU A 32 -3.54 -3.74 14.87
C LEU A 32 -2.07 -3.71 15.34
N HIS A 33 -1.61 -2.56 15.79
CA HIS A 33 -0.30 -2.43 16.41
C HIS A 33 -0.39 -2.85 17.88
N MET A 34 0.22 -3.99 18.24
CA MET A 34 -0.02 -4.64 19.54
C MET A 34 0.33 -3.78 20.75
N ILE A 35 1.36 -2.93 20.65
CA ILE A 35 1.78 -2.02 21.74
C ILE A 35 0.75 -0.90 22.02
N HIS A 36 -0.16 -0.63 21.08
CA HIS A 36 -1.01 0.55 21.13
C HIS A 36 -2.39 0.31 21.76
N GLU A 37 -3.09 -0.73 21.32
CA GLU A 37 -4.50 -0.94 21.67
C GLU A 37 -4.70 -1.96 22.78
N ILE A 38 -3.70 -2.81 23.07
CA ILE A 38 -3.87 -3.95 23.94
C ILE A 38 -2.69 -4.03 24.89
N ASN A 39 -2.98 -4.14 26.19
CA ASN A 39 -1.98 -4.57 27.13
C ASN A 39 -1.81 -6.08 26.98
N TYR A 40 -1.03 -6.51 25.98
CA TYR A 40 -0.98 -7.90 25.54
C TYR A 40 -0.50 -8.92 26.59
N VAL A 41 -0.01 -8.43 27.72
CA VAL A 41 0.33 -9.23 28.89
C VAL A 41 -0.90 -9.55 29.76
N TYR A 42 -1.91 -8.67 29.79
CA TYR A 42 -3.05 -8.78 30.72
C TYR A 42 -4.41 -8.88 30.04
N ASP A 43 -4.53 -8.39 28.82
CA ASP A 43 -5.80 -8.32 28.11
C ASP A 43 -6.08 -9.64 27.37
N SER A 44 -7.30 -10.15 27.50
CA SER A 44 -7.79 -11.25 26.68
C SER A 44 -8.28 -10.71 25.33
N SER A 45 -7.52 -10.97 24.26
CA SER A 45 -7.91 -10.64 22.89
C SER A 45 -7.93 -11.89 22.02
N PRO A 46 -8.89 -12.05 21.09
CA PRO A 46 -8.86 -13.14 20.11
C PRO A 46 -7.54 -13.20 19.33
N VAL A 47 -6.92 -12.06 19.05
CA VAL A 47 -5.62 -11.99 18.36
C VAL A 47 -4.51 -12.55 19.25
N ILE A 48 -4.43 -12.10 20.51
CA ILE A 48 -3.42 -12.59 21.46
C ILE A 48 -3.55 -14.09 21.66
N ASN A 49 -4.78 -14.56 21.88
CA ASN A 49 -5.06 -15.97 22.15
C ASN A 49 -4.76 -16.84 20.92
N ARG A 50 -5.13 -16.40 19.70
CA ARG A 50 -4.86 -17.14 18.46
C ARG A 50 -3.37 -17.41 18.25
N TYR A 51 -2.53 -16.42 18.55
CA TYR A 51 -1.07 -16.52 18.36
C TYR A 51 -0.32 -16.84 19.66
N SER A 52 -1.02 -16.99 20.79
CA SER A 52 -0.42 -17.20 22.11
C SER A 52 0.69 -16.19 22.45
N ILE A 53 0.50 -14.92 22.08
CA ILE A 53 1.51 -13.86 22.23
C ILE A 53 1.83 -13.62 23.71
N ASN A 54 0.83 -13.72 24.59
CA ASN A 54 1.02 -13.58 26.04
C ASN A 54 1.94 -14.66 26.65
N ASN A 55 2.05 -15.82 26.00
CA ASN A 55 2.94 -16.91 26.43
C ASN A 55 4.36 -16.75 25.87
N ASP A 56 4.48 -16.29 24.62
CA ASP A 56 5.75 -16.04 23.95
C ASP A 56 5.61 -14.85 22.99
N PHE A 57 6.28 -13.74 23.33
CA PHE A 57 6.25 -12.50 22.57
C PHE A 57 6.82 -12.64 21.15
N SER A 58 7.69 -13.62 20.91
CA SER A 58 8.24 -13.87 19.57
C SER A 58 7.18 -14.38 18.58
N ASN A 59 6.04 -14.89 19.07
CA ASN A 59 4.92 -15.33 18.25
C ASN A 59 4.25 -14.19 17.48
N GLU A 60 4.50 -12.92 17.83
CA GLU A 60 4.03 -11.79 17.02
C GLU A 60 4.57 -11.88 15.58
N LYS A 61 5.78 -12.43 15.37
CA LYS A 61 6.32 -12.69 14.04
C LYS A 61 5.43 -13.63 13.21
N ILE A 62 4.78 -14.60 13.85
CA ILE A 62 3.84 -15.52 13.18
C ILE A 62 2.62 -14.73 12.67
N ARG A 63 2.09 -13.82 13.48
CA ARG A 63 0.99 -12.95 13.09
C ARG A 63 1.38 -12.03 11.92
N LEU A 64 2.57 -11.43 11.97
CA LEU A 64 3.06 -10.58 10.88
C LEU A 64 3.20 -11.38 9.56
N ASN A 65 3.67 -12.64 9.62
CA ASN A 65 3.70 -13.54 8.47
C ASN A 65 2.29 -13.87 7.92
N ASP A 66 1.31 -14.11 8.79
CA ASP A 66 -0.08 -14.34 8.37
C ASP A 66 -0.66 -13.11 7.67
N ILE A 67 -0.33 -11.90 8.14
CA ILE A 67 -0.74 -10.64 7.50
C ILE A 67 -0.14 -10.53 6.11
N THR A 68 1.17 -10.73 5.94
CA THR A 68 1.81 -10.66 4.61
C THR A 68 1.25 -11.72 3.66
N LYS A 69 1.03 -12.95 4.13
CA LYS A 69 0.38 -13.99 3.34
C LYS A 69 -1.02 -13.58 2.87
N THR A 70 -1.85 -13.03 3.78
CA THR A 70 -3.20 -12.57 3.45
C THR A 70 -3.16 -11.46 2.39
N LEU A 71 -2.23 -10.51 2.52
CA LEU A 71 -2.05 -9.42 1.55
C LEU A 71 -1.63 -9.95 0.17
N SER A 72 -0.72 -10.93 0.13
CA SER A 72 -0.34 -11.62 -1.11
C SER A 72 -1.54 -12.30 -1.78
N GLU A 73 -2.36 -13.03 -1.01
CA GLU A 73 -3.57 -13.67 -1.52
C GLU A 73 -4.58 -12.66 -2.06
N LEU A 74 -4.75 -11.51 -1.39
CA LEU A 74 -5.62 -10.43 -1.86
C LEU A 74 -5.13 -9.82 -3.17
N LEU A 75 -3.82 -9.58 -3.32
CA LEU A 75 -3.23 -9.08 -4.57
C LEU A 75 -3.41 -10.08 -5.72
N ILE A 76 -3.25 -11.38 -5.46
CA ILE A 76 -3.49 -12.43 -6.46
C ILE A 76 -4.97 -12.48 -6.85
N LYS A 77 -5.87 -12.47 -5.86
CA LYS A 77 -7.32 -12.51 -6.07
C LYS A 77 -7.81 -11.35 -6.94
N HIS A 78 -7.21 -10.18 -6.78
CA HIS A 78 -7.56 -8.95 -7.52
C HIS A 78 -6.57 -8.60 -8.64
N SER A 79 -5.80 -9.58 -9.12
CA SER A 79 -4.71 -9.39 -10.08
C SER A 79 -5.12 -8.87 -11.46
N THR A 80 -6.41 -8.85 -11.78
CA THR A 80 -6.95 -8.35 -13.06
C THR A 80 -7.46 -6.91 -12.99
N MET A 81 -7.47 -6.30 -11.80
CA MET A 81 -8.01 -4.98 -11.54
C MET A 81 -6.97 -4.07 -10.89
N GLU A 82 -7.16 -2.76 -11.04
CA GLU A 82 -6.41 -1.80 -10.25
C GLU A 82 -6.86 -1.92 -8.78
N CYS A 83 -5.89 -1.99 -7.87
CA CYS A 83 -6.13 -2.33 -6.47
C CYS A 83 -5.31 -1.42 -5.54
N PHE A 84 -6.00 -0.88 -4.54
CA PHE A 84 -5.43 -0.10 -3.45
C PHE A 84 -5.68 -0.83 -2.13
N ILE A 85 -4.62 -1.12 -1.39
CA ILE A 85 -4.72 -1.68 -0.04
C ILE A 85 -4.16 -0.66 0.95
N CYS A 86 -5.04 -0.04 1.72
CA CYS A 86 -4.74 0.96 2.73
C CYS A 86 -4.63 0.28 4.10
N LEU A 87 -3.44 0.33 4.70
CA LEU A 87 -3.15 -0.27 6.00
C LEU A 87 -2.94 0.80 7.06
N GLN A 88 -3.59 0.61 8.21
CA GLN A 88 -3.40 1.43 9.41
C GLN A 88 -2.77 0.61 10.53
N GLU A 89 -2.10 1.29 11.46
CA GLU A 89 -1.41 0.66 12.59
C GLU A 89 -0.34 -0.36 12.16
N VAL A 90 0.38 -0.09 11.07
CA VAL A 90 1.42 -0.98 10.57
C VAL A 90 2.66 -0.87 11.46
N PRO A 91 3.09 -1.94 12.16
CA PRO A 91 4.33 -1.92 12.94
C PRO A 91 5.55 -1.86 12.03
N GLY A 92 6.62 -1.22 12.49
CA GLY A 92 7.87 -1.08 11.73
C GLY A 92 8.43 -2.42 11.23
N ASP A 93 8.36 -3.46 12.06
CA ASP A 93 8.79 -4.82 11.73
C ASP A 93 8.03 -5.44 10.53
N LEU A 94 6.82 -4.96 10.21
CA LEU A 94 6.05 -5.45 9.05
C LEU A 94 6.55 -4.87 7.72
N LEU A 95 7.16 -3.67 7.71
CA LEU A 95 7.57 -3.01 6.46
C LEU A 95 8.60 -3.81 5.65
N PRO A 96 9.69 -4.34 6.24
CA PRO A 96 10.65 -5.18 5.49
C PRO A 96 9.99 -6.43 4.92
N MET A 97 9.05 -7.04 5.65
CA MET A 97 8.33 -8.24 5.22
C MET A 97 7.41 -7.95 4.03
N LEU A 98 6.77 -6.77 4.00
CA LEU A 98 5.99 -6.33 2.85
C LEU A 98 6.88 -6.08 1.62
N HIS A 99 8.05 -5.46 1.80
CA HIS A 99 9.02 -5.29 0.71
C HIS A 99 9.49 -6.63 0.14
N GLU A 100 9.88 -7.58 0.99
CA GLU A 100 10.28 -8.93 0.59
C GLU A 100 9.16 -9.68 -0.13
N MET A 101 7.91 -9.52 0.33
CA MET A 101 6.74 -10.05 -0.35
C MET A 101 6.66 -9.49 -1.79
N PHE A 102 6.81 -8.18 -2.00
CA PHE A 102 6.74 -7.61 -3.35
C PHE A 102 7.91 -8.03 -4.24
N ASP A 103 9.12 -8.15 -3.69
CA ASP A 103 10.29 -8.62 -4.43
C ASP A 103 10.11 -10.07 -4.89
N SER A 104 9.48 -10.91 -4.06
CA SER A 104 9.13 -12.28 -4.41
C SER A 104 8.08 -12.35 -5.54
N HIS A 105 7.18 -11.37 -5.62
CA HIS A 105 6.16 -11.28 -6.68
C HIS A 105 6.70 -10.69 -7.99
N ALA A 106 7.83 -9.98 -7.96
CA ALA A 106 8.48 -9.48 -9.18
C ALA A 106 8.90 -10.61 -10.14
N ASN A 107 8.96 -11.85 -9.64
CA ASN A 107 9.26 -13.06 -10.41
C ASN A 107 8.04 -14.00 -10.56
N SER A 108 6.81 -13.57 -10.24
CA SER A 108 5.64 -14.45 -10.17
C SER A 108 4.39 -13.89 -10.89
N ILE A 109 3.24 -14.55 -10.67
CA ILE A 109 1.91 -14.46 -11.33
C ILE A 109 1.40 -13.03 -11.57
N LEU A 110 1.89 -12.03 -10.83
CA LEU A 110 1.47 -10.64 -11.03
C LEU A 110 2.10 -10.05 -12.28
N ALA A 111 1.26 -9.42 -13.10
CA ALA A 111 1.71 -8.81 -14.34
C ALA A 111 2.74 -7.67 -14.09
N CYS A 112 2.62 -6.95 -12.97
CA CYS A 112 3.55 -5.89 -12.57
C CYS A 112 3.87 -5.94 -11.07
N LYS A 113 4.93 -5.24 -10.65
CA LYS A 113 5.30 -5.13 -9.23
C LYS A 113 4.43 -4.08 -8.53
N PRO A 114 3.77 -4.40 -7.40
CA PRO A 114 3.09 -3.40 -6.58
C PRO A 114 4.06 -2.32 -6.06
N VAL A 115 3.54 -1.11 -5.84
CA VAL A 115 4.27 -0.01 -5.20
C VAL A 115 3.68 0.25 -3.81
N MET A 116 4.55 0.53 -2.85
CA MET A 116 4.19 0.82 -1.46
C MET A 116 4.52 2.26 -1.11
N HIS A 117 3.51 3.01 -0.70
CA HIS A 117 3.59 4.39 -0.23
C HIS A 117 3.47 4.40 1.30
N ILE A 118 4.37 5.08 2.00
CA ILE A 118 4.53 4.95 3.45
C ILE A 118 4.63 6.32 4.10
N GLN A 119 3.89 6.52 5.19
CA GLN A 119 4.14 7.59 6.16
C GLN A 119 4.35 6.97 7.53
N THR A 120 5.59 7.00 8.00
CA THR A 120 5.98 6.52 9.33
C THR A 120 5.96 7.67 10.33
N TYR A 121 5.58 7.37 11.57
CA TYR A 121 5.63 8.30 12.69
C TYR A 121 5.93 7.56 13.99
N SER A 122 6.58 8.26 14.91
CA SER A 122 6.84 7.70 16.24
C SER A 122 5.52 7.56 17.00
N ARG A 123 5.21 6.34 17.45
CA ARG A 123 3.97 6.08 18.17
C ARG A 123 4.11 6.45 19.65
N LYS A 124 3.07 7.06 20.20
CA LYS A 124 2.89 7.24 21.64
C LYS A 124 1.86 6.23 22.15
N PRO A 125 2.25 5.25 23.00
CA PRO A 125 1.30 4.27 23.50
C PRO A 125 0.16 4.93 24.28
N ARG A 126 -1.09 4.46 24.06
CA ARG A 126 -2.26 4.90 24.83
C ARG A 126 -2.21 4.36 26.26
N ILE A 127 -1.86 3.09 26.40
CA ILE A 127 -1.71 2.42 27.69
C ILE A 127 -0.29 2.69 28.20
N ARG A 128 -0.14 3.58 29.19
CA ARG A 128 1.17 3.97 29.74
C ARG A 128 1.58 3.21 31.00
N VAL A 129 0.68 2.39 31.55
CA VAL A 129 0.87 1.70 32.84
C VAL A 129 0.83 0.19 32.60
N ARG A 130 1.76 -0.55 33.23
CA ARG A 130 1.92 -2.01 33.09
C ARG A 130 2.17 -2.48 31.66
N GLN A 131 2.99 -1.77 30.89
CA GLN A 131 3.40 -2.28 29.57
C GLN A 131 4.30 -3.51 29.74
N GLY A 132 4.04 -4.55 28.95
CA GLY A 132 4.98 -5.66 28.77
C GLY A 132 6.24 -5.25 28.01
N SER A 133 7.21 -6.16 27.94
CA SER A 133 8.37 -6.02 27.07
C SER A 133 7.97 -6.00 25.59
N SER A 134 8.48 -5.05 24.82
CA SER A 134 8.16 -4.89 23.39
C SER A 134 8.18 -6.22 22.62
N VAL A 135 7.09 -6.49 21.90
CA VAL A 135 6.98 -7.61 20.95
C VAL A 135 7.63 -7.31 19.60
N TYR A 136 8.05 -6.06 19.38
CA TYR A 136 8.69 -5.57 18.15
C TYR A 136 10.14 -5.15 18.38
N ASN A 137 10.97 -5.31 17.35
CA ASN A 137 12.29 -4.67 17.28
C ASN A 137 12.14 -3.20 16.86
N ASP A 138 11.34 -2.93 15.83
CA ASP A 138 10.91 -1.58 15.44
C ASP A 138 9.45 -1.34 15.83
N SER A 139 9.27 -0.45 16.81
CA SER A 139 7.96 -0.07 17.39
C SER A 139 7.36 1.20 16.78
N ASN A 140 7.93 1.72 15.69
CA ASN A 140 7.29 2.78 14.93
C ASN A 140 5.97 2.30 14.32
N GLU A 141 5.08 3.25 14.07
CA GLU A 141 3.81 2.99 13.38
C GLU A 141 3.81 3.69 12.03
N SER A 142 3.18 3.05 11.04
CA SER A 142 3.06 3.60 9.69
C SER A 142 1.63 3.53 9.18
N LEU A 143 1.30 4.51 8.33
CA LEU A 143 0.22 4.41 7.36
C LEU A 143 0.83 3.95 6.05
N VAL A 144 0.23 2.93 5.44
CA VAL A 144 0.76 2.31 4.22
C VAL A 144 -0.34 2.22 3.18
N THR A 145 -0.05 2.58 1.95
CA THR A 145 -0.90 2.27 0.79
C THR A 145 -0.12 1.40 -0.18
N ILE A 146 -0.66 0.23 -0.51
CA ILE A 146 -0.13 -0.65 -1.56
C ILE A 146 -0.97 -0.40 -2.80
N HIS A 147 -0.32 0.05 -3.88
CA HIS A 147 -0.96 0.26 -5.16
C HIS A 147 -0.47 -0.77 -6.18
N TYR A 148 -1.41 -1.48 -6.79
CA TYR A 148 -1.18 -2.42 -7.87
C TYR A 148 -2.07 -2.09 -9.06
N ASN A 149 -1.50 -2.04 -10.27
CA ASN A 149 -2.25 -1.81 -11.49
C ASN A 149 -1.76 -2.70 -12.64
N PRO A 150 -2.47 -3.80 -12.98
CA PRO A 150 -2.03 -4.72 -14.03
C PRO A 150 -2.02 -4.09 -15.42
N LYS A 151 -2.74 -2.99 -15.64
CA LYS A 151 -2.81 -2.27 -16.91
C LYS A 151 -1.62 -1.33 -17.13
N ILE A 152 -0.78 -1.14 -16.12
CA ILE A 152 0.39 -0.25 -16.20
C ILE A 152 1.39 -0.71 -17.26
N ILE A 153 1.48 -2.02 -17.51
CA ILE A 153 2.44 -2.58 -18.48
C ILE A 153 2.16 -2.03 -19.87
N SER A 154 0.89 -2.04 -20.33
CA SER A 154 0.56 -1.51 -21.65
C SER A 154 0.84 -0.01 -21.75
N ILE A 155 0.77 0.73 -20.64
CA ILE A 155 1.12 2.16 -20.58
C ILE A 155 2.65 2.32 -20.66
N GLU A 156 3.42 1.55 -19.89
CA GLU A 156 4.88 1.53 -19.93
C GLU A 156 5.40 1.21 -21.33
N LYS A 157 4.78 0.25 -22.03
CA LYS A 157 5.05 -0.06 -23.44
C LYS A 157 4.76 1.12 -24.37
N ALA A 158 3.58 1.73 -24.23
CA ALA A 158 3.18 2.87 -25.06
C ALA A 158 4.06 4.10 -24.85
N LEU A 159 4.64 4.26 -23.66
CA LEU A 159 5.54 5.37 -23.31
C LEU A 159 7.03 5.04 -23.56
N GLY A 160 7.37 3.82 -23.99
CA GLY A 160 8.75 3.40 -24.23
C GLY A 160 9.60 3.24 -22.95
N LEU A 161 8.96 3.02 -21.80
CA LEU A 161 9.61 2.93 -20.49
C LEU A 161 9.91 1.48 -20.05
N GLU A 162 9.74 0.50 -20.94
CA GLU A 162 9.90 -0.94 -20.63
C GLU A 162 11.28 -1.33 -20.06
N HIS A 163 12.30 -0.51 -20.32
CA HIS A 163 13.68 -0.74 -19.88
C HIS A 163 14.05 -0.02 -18.59
N GLU A 164 13.16 0.83 -18.06
CA GLU A 164 13.40 1.48 -16.78
C GLU A 164 13.02 0.55 -15.63
N LYS A 165 13.93 0.39 -14.65
CA LYS A 165 13.70 -0.46 -13.46
C LYS A 165 12.59 0.08 -12.53
N LYS A 166 11.97 1.21 -12.86
CA LYS A 166 10.98 1.90 -12.02
C LYS A 166 9.63 1.85 -12.71
N SER A 167 8.64 1.29 -12.03
CA SER A 167 7.27 1.29 -12.53
C SER A 167 6.73 2.72 -12.65
N VAL A 168 5.86 2.95 -13.62
CA VAL A 168 5.15 4.24 -13.78
C VAL A 168 4.33 4.60 -12.51
N LEU A 169 3.95 3.62 -11.69
CA LEU A 169 3.32 3.81 -10.39
C LEU A 169 4.16 4.62 -9.38
N TYR A 170 5.49 4.70 -9.56
CA TYR A 170 6.34 5.57 -8.74
C TYR A 170 6.07 7.06 -8.96
N ASN A 171 5.33 7.42 -10.01
CA ASN A 171 4.92 8.81 -10.26
C ASN A 171 3.60 9.18 -9.56
N ASP A 172 3.01 8.28 -8.77
CA ASP A 172 1.89 8.64 -7.91
C ASP A 172 2.28 9.79 -6.97
N GLN A 173 1.38 10.77 -6.82
CA GLN A 173 1.57 11.87 -5.89
C GLN A 173 1.10 11.46 -4.50
N VAL A 174 1.99 11.60 -3.52
CA VAL A 174 1.72 11.25 -2.13
C VAL A 174 1.63 12.53 -1.30
N LEU A 175 0.51 12.71 -0.59
CA LEU A 175 0.28 13.84 0.30
C LEU A 175 0.01 13.34 1.72
N TRP A 176 0.77 13.86 2.68
CA TRP A 176 0.48 13.70 4.10
C TRP A 176 -0.33 14.89 4.61
N THR A 177 -1.51 14.61 5.16
CA THR A 177 -2.35 15.59 5.84
C THR A 177 -2.37 15.30 7.34
N PRO A 178 -1.55 15.98 8.16
CA PRO A 178 -1.51 15.75 9.60
C PRO A 178 -2.82 16.15 10.28
N CYS A 179 -3.20 15.42 11.32
CA CYS A 179 -4.31 15.81 12.19
C CYS A 179 -3.91 17.06 13.00
N PRO A 180 -4.70 18.14 13.00
CA PRO A 180 -4.33 19.38 13.68
C PRO A 180 -4.10 19.24 15.19
N THR A 181 -4.77 18.26 15.82
CA THR A 181 -4.75 18.07 17.27
C THR A 181 -3.87 16.91 17.72
N ASP A 182 -3.36 16.09 16.80
CA ASP A 182 -2.56 14.90 17.12
C ASP A 182 -1.53 14.66 16.01
N ALA A 183 -0.30 15.14 16.21
CA ALA A 183 0.78 15.04 15.23
C ALA A 183 1.17 13.60 14.87
N GLY A 184 0.73 12.60 15.65
CA GLY A 184 0.88 11.17 15.35
C GLY A 184 -0.30 10.56 14.58
N LYS A 185 -1.24 11.39 14.12
CA LYS A 185 -2.39 10.98 13.30
C LYS A 185 -2.50 11.88 12.07
N GLY A 186 -3.22 11.39 11.07
CA GLY A 186 -3.48 12.11 9.83
C GLY A 186 -3.93 11.17 8.74
N ALA A 187 -3.92 11.66 7.51
CA ALA A 187 -4.28 10.92 6.32
C ALA A 187 -3.12 10.91 5.32
N LEU A 188 -2.83 9.72 4.79
CA LEU A 188 -1.97 9.54 3.64
C LEU A 188 -2.85 9.46 2.40
N THR A 189 -2.75 10.43 1.50
CA THR A 189 -3.50 10.46 0.24
C THR A 189 -2.57 10.12 -0.90
N VAL A 190 -3.00 9.21 -1.77
CA VAL A 190 -2.28 8.83 -2.99
C VAL A 190 -3.11 9.26 -4.19
N THR A 191 -2.55 10.06 -5.09
CA THR A 191 -3.18 10.45 -6.35
C THR A 191 -2.42 9.85 -7.51
N THR A 192 -3.08 8.99 -8.27
CA THR A 192 -2.49 8.31 -9.42
C THR A 192 -2.35 9.25 -10.63
N ILE A 193 -1.60 8.81 -11.63
CA ILE A 193 -1.45 9.53 -12.91
C ILE A 193 -2.78 9.73 -13.65
N SER A 194 -3.73 8.80 -13.47
CA SER A 194 -5.07 8.96 -14.06
C SER A 194 -5.93 9.99 -13.32
N GLY A 195 -5.42 10.56 -12.21
CA GLY A 195 -6.12 11.52 -11.38
C GLY A 195 -7.04 10.89 -10.34
N LEU A 196 -6.98 9.56 -10.14
CA LEU A 196 -7.71 8.90 -9.06
C LEU A 196 -7.01 9.17 -7.74
N SER A 197 -7.74 9.69 -6.75
CA SER A 197 -7.23 9.91 -5.39
C SER A 197 -7.86 8.93 -4.42
N VAL A 198 -7.02 8.28 -3.60
CA VAL A 198 -7.37 7.35 -2.52
C VAL A 198 -6.79 7.86 -1.21
#